data_AF-A0A0G1MVA7-F1
#
_entry.id   AF-A0A0G1MVA7-F1
#
_cell.length_a   1.000
_cell.length_b   1.000
_cell.length_c   1.000
_cell.angle_alpha   90.00
_cell.angle_beta   90.00
_cell.angle_gamma   90.00
#
_symmetry.space_group_name_H-M   'P 1'
#
loop_
_entity.id
_entity.type
_entity.pdbx_description
1 polymer ?
#
loop_
_entity_poly.entity_id
_entity_poly.type
_entity_poly.pdbx_seq_one_letter_code
_entity_poly.pdbx_strand_id
1 'polypeptide(L)' 'MKKTNLISLANITKDYNLGGLIVNVLKGITLKIENGEFVAISGRSGSGKST' A
#
# COMPACT_ATOMS: atom_id res chain seq x y z
N MET A 1 -2.70 17.41 21.52
CA MET A 1 -3.75 16.93 20.59
C MET A 1 -3.47 15.47 20.26
N LYS A 2 -4.46 14.57 20.34
CA LYS A 2 -4.28 13.17 19.91
C LYS A 2 -4.10 13.15 18.40
N LYS A 3 -3.02 12.54 17.91
CA LYS A 3 -2.87 12.20 16.49
C LYS A 3 -3.91 11.11 16.19
N THR A 4 -4.87 11.43 15.33
CA THR A 4 -5.90 10.50 14.88
C THR A 4 -5.45 9.92 13.55
N ASN A 5 -5.19 8.61 13.55
CA ASN A 5 -4.86 7.88 12.32
C ASN A 5 -6.07 7.93 11.40
N LEU A 6 -5.93 8.60 10.25
CA LEU A 6 -6.99 8.69 9.25
C LEU A 6 -7.01 7.43 8.39
N ILE A 7 -5.84 6.91 8.06
CA ILE A 7 -5.66 5.66 7.30
C ILE A 7 -4.69 4.77 8.07
N SER A 8 -5.04 3.49 8.24
CA SER A 8 -4.18 2.47 8.84
C SER A 8 -4.26 1.16 8.07
N LEU A 9 -3.15 0.77 7.47
CA LEU A 9 -2.94 -0.48 6.77
C LEU A 9 -1.94 -1.33 7.55
N ALA A 10 -2.23 -2.62 7.73
CA ALA A 10 -1.34 -3.55 8.42
C ALA A 10 -1.16 -4.82 7.60
N ASN A 11 0.09 -5.13 7.26
CA ASN A 11 0.50 -6.34 6.54
C ASN A 11 -0.34 -6.63 5.28
N ILE A 12 -0.67 -5.60 4.51
CA ILE A 12 -1.47 -5.74 3.30
C ILE A 12 -0.68 -6.48 2.23
N THR A 13 -1.24 -7.57 1.73
CA THR A 13 -0.75 -8.33 0.60
C THR A 13 -1.74 -8.28 -0.55
N LYS A 14 -1.23 -8.40 -1.78
CA LYS A 14 -2.08 -8.48 -2.97
C LYS A 14 -1.34 -9.22 -4.06
N ASP A 15 -2.01 -10.25 -4.55
CA ASP A 15 -1.54 -11.06 -5.67
C ASP A 15 -2.51 -10.95 -6.85
N TYR A 16 -1.96 -11.00 -8.06
CA TYR A 16 -2.71 -11.23 -9.28
C TYR A 16 -2.33 -12.58 -9.88
N ASN A 17 -3.35 -13.34 -10.28
CA ASN A 17 -3.15 -14.56 -11.07
C ASN A 17 -3.28 -14.20 -12.55
N LEU A 18 -2.17 -14.29 -13.27
CA LEU A 18 -2.07 -14.03 -14.70
C LEU A 18 -1.82 -15.34 -15.43
N GLY A 19 -2.89 -16.07 -15.72
CA GLY A 19 -2.82 -17.32 -16.49
C GLY A 19 -1.97 -18.42 -15.82
N GLY A 20 -2.06 -18.54 -14.49
CA GLY A 20 -1.28 -19.50 -13.71
C GLY A 20 0.02 -18.93 -13.12
N LEU A 21 0.45 -17.76 -13.56
CA LEU A 21 1.55 -17.02 -12.90
C LEU A 21 1.00 -16.16 -11.76
N ILE A 22 1.49 -16.37 -10.55
CA ILE A 22 1.18 -15.52 -9.39
C ILE A 22 2.17 -14.35 -9.35
N VAL A 23 1.66 -13.13 -9.53
CA VAL A 23 2.43 -11.90 -9.34
C VAL A 23 2.09 -11.29 -8.00
N ASN A 24 3.09 -11.27 -7.10
CA ASN A 24 2.98 -10.70 -5.75
C ASN A 24 3.23 -9.19 -5.83
N VAL A 25 2.16 -8.39 -5.92
CA VAL A 25 2.23 -6.94 -6.16
C VAL A 25 2.43 -6.17 -4.86
N LEU A 26 1.72 -6.53 -3.79
CA LEU A 26 1.96 -5.99 -2.45
C LEU A 26 2.49 -7.09 -1.54
N LYS A 27 3.65 -6.86 -0.93
CA LYS A 27 4.42 -7.87 -0.18
C LYS A 27 4.40 -7.58 1.32
N GLY A 28 3.22 -7.41 1.90
CA GLY A 28 3.05 -7.15 3.34
C GLY A 28 3.34 -5.71 3.72
N ILE A 29 2.64 -4.76 3.09
CA ILE A 29 2.81 -3.33 3.34
C ILE A 29 2.04 -2.90 4.60
N THR A 30 2.72 -2.16 5.47
CA THR A 30 2.14 -1.50 6.63
C THR A 30 2.33 0.00 6.49
N LEU A 31 1.24 0.77 6.55
CA LEU A 31 1.23 2.21 6.33
C LEU A 31 0.24 2.87 7.28
N LYS A 32 0.63 4.01 7.85
CA LYS A 32 -0.23 4.86 8.66
C LYS A 32 -0.16 6.27 8.10
N ILE A 33 -1.32 6.91 7.94
CA ILE A 33 -1.43 8.31 7.53
C ILE A 33 -2.30 9.01 8.56
N GLU A 34 -1.75 10.05 9.16
CA GLU A 34 -2.42 10.87 10.16
C GLU A 34 -3.30 11.93 9.50
N ASN A 35 -4.33 12.36 10.20
CA ASN A 35 -5.20 13.42 9.69
C ASN A 35 -4.42 14.72 9.39
N GLY A 36 -4.58 15.24 8.18
CA GLY A 36 -3.91 16.46 7.71
C GLY A 36 -2.52 16.25 7.10
N GLU A 37 -2.02 15.01 7.01
CA GLU A 37 -0.77 14.73 6.31
C GLU A 37 -0.94 14.80 4.78
N PHE A 38 0.00 15.48 4.12
CA PHE A 38 0.14 15.45 2.67
C PHE A 38 1.21 14.42 2.29
N VAL A 39 0.79 13.33 1.63
CA VAL A 39 1.65 12.18 1.34
C VAL A 39 1.79 11.98 -0.16
N ALA A 40 3.01 11.69 -0.61
CA ALA A 40 3.29 11.28 -1.99
C ALA A 40 3.75 9.82 -2.03
N ILE A 41 3.14 9.02 -2.92
CA ILE A 41 3.55 7.64 -3.17
C ILE A 41 4.33 7.60 -4.49
N SER A 42 5.61 7.27 -4.43
CA SER A 42 6.51 7.23 -5.60
C SER A 42 7.16 5.85 -5.79
N GLY A 43 7.68 5.60 -6.99
CA GLY A 43 8.27 4.32 -7.36
C GLY A 43 8.11 3.99 -8.84
N ARG A 44 8.95 3.08 -9.34
CA ARG A 44 8.99 2.68 -10.77
C ARG A 44 7.64 2.10 -11.24
N SER A 45 7.39 2.10 -12.55
CA SER A 45 6.22 1.42 -13.11
C SER A 45 6.17 -0.05 -12.67
N GLY A 46 4.98 -0.55 -12.32
CA GLY A 46 4.80 -1.93 -11.84
C GLY A 46 5.09 -2.19 -10.35
N SER A 47 5.50 -1.18 -9.57
CA SER A 47 5.85 -1.38 -8.14
C SER A 47 4.66 -1.48 -7.16
N GLY A 48 3.41 -1.56 -7.65
CA GLY A 48 2.21 -1.71 -6.82
C GLY A 48 1.60 -0.43 -6.23
N LYS A 49 2.02 0.77 -6.66
CA LYS A 49 1.56 2.06 -6.10
C LYS A 49 0.06 2.34 -6.27
N SER A 50 -0.52 1.91 -7.39
CA SER A 50 -1.92 2.16 -7.75
C SER A 50 -2.85 1.01 -7.35
N THR A 51 -2.29 -0.01 -6.70
CA THR A 51 -2.98 -1.22 -6.25
C THR A 51 -3.35 -1.07 -4.78
#